data_AF-E5RGE1-F1
#
_entry.id   AF-E5RGE1-F1
#
_cell.length_a   1.000
_cell.length_b   1.000
_cell.length_c   1.000
_cell.angle_alpha   90.00
_cell.angle_beta   90.00
_cell.angle_gamma   90.00
#
_symmetry.space_group_name_H-M   'P 1'
#
loop_
_entity.id
_entity.type
_entity.pdbx_description
1 polymer ?
#
loop_
_entity_poly.entity_id
_entity_poly.type
_entity_poly.pdbx_seq_one_letter_code
_entity_poly.pdbx_strand_id
1 'polypeptide(L)' 'MDKNELVQKAKLAEQAERYDDMAACMKSVTEQGAELSNEERNLLSVAYKNV' A
#
# COMPACT_ATOMS: atom_id res chain seq x y z
N MET A 1 5.57 -12.05 2.94
CA MET A 1 5.19 -11.39 1.69
C MET A 1 6.26 -10.39 1.36
N ASP A 2 6.82 -10.54 0.18
CA ASP A 2 7.80 -9.61 -0.33
C ASP A 2 7.16 -8.24 -0.50
N LYS A 3 7.97 -7.19 -0.34
CA LYS A 3 7.55 -5.79 -0.54
C LYS A 3 6.77 -5.61 -1.85
N ASN A 4 7.27 -6.20 -2.94
CA ASN A 4 6.64 -6.11 -4.25
C ASN A 4 5.25 -6.77 -4.28
N GLU A 5 5.07 -7.92 -3.62
CA GLU A 5 3.76 -8.57 -3.53
C GLU A 5 2.74 -7.71 -2.78
N LEU A 6 3.15 -7.07 -1.68
CA LEU A 6 2.28 -6.17 -0.91
C LEU A 6 1.88 -4.93 -1.72
N VAL A 7 2.82 -4.37 -2.49
CA VAL A 7 2.52 -3.23 -3.38
C VAL A 7 1.56 -3.65 -4.50
N GLN A 8 1.74 -4.83 -5.10
CA GLN A 8 0.80 -5.36 -6.09
C GLN A 8 -0.60 -5.58 -5.49
N LYS A 9 -0.68 -6.12 -4.26
CA LYS A 9 -1.96 -6.26 -3.55
C LYS A 9 -2.62 -4.93 -3.24
N ALA A 10 -1.86 -3.93 -2.82
CA ALA A 10 -2.38 -2.58 -2.59
C ALA A 10 -2.97 -1.98 -3.87
N LYS A 11 -2.33 -2.16 -5.04
CA LYS A 11 -2.86 -1.73 -6.34
C LYS A 11 -4.16 -2.45 -6.72
N LEU A 12 -4.27 -3.75 -6.44
CA LEU A 12 -5.51 -4.50 -6.66
C LEU A 12 -6.63 -4.03 -5.72
N ALA A 13 -6.29 -3.73 -4.47
CA ALA A 13 -7.23 -3.19 -3.49
C ALA A 13 -7.73 -1.79 -3.89
N GLU A 14 -6.85 -0.93 -4.43
CA GLU A 14 -7.21 0.37 -5.01
C GLU A 14 -8.21 0.22 -6.16
N GLN A 15 -7.95 -0.69 -7.11
CA GLN A 15 -8.87 -0.97 -8.22
C GLN A 15 -10.24 -1.50 -7.77
N ALA A 16 -10.28 -2.16 -6.62
CA ALA A 16 -11.50 -2.67 -6.01
C ALA A 16 -12.14 -1.68 -5.01
N GLU A 17 -11.60 -0.47 -4.87
CA GLU A 17 -12.05 0.57 -3.93
C GLU A 17 -12.06 0.08 -2.46
N ARG A 18 -11.20 -0.88 -2.11
CA ARG A 18 -11.05 -1.44 -0.77
C ARG A 18 -9.88 -0.78 -0.04
N TYR A 19 -10.09 0.44 0.41
CA TYR A 19 -9.01 1.26 0.98
C TYR A 19 -8.49 0.74 2.33
N ASP A 20 -9.31 0.08 3.15
CA ASP A 20 -8.84 -0.60 4.37
C ASP A 20 -7.80 -1.69 4.07
N ASP A 21 -8.06 -2.53 3.08
CA ASP A 21 -7.13 -3.58 2.62
C ASP A 21 -5.85 -2.96 2.03
N MET A 22 -6.01 -1.87 1.27
CA MET A 22 -4.90 -1.11 0.72
C MET A 22 -4.02 -0.52 1.83
N ALA A 23 -4.63 0.06 2.87
CA ALA A 23 -3.93 0.64 4.02
C ALA A 23 -3.20 -0.44 4.83
N ALA A 24 -3.80 -1.61 5.04
CA ALA A 24 -3.16 -2.73 5.70
C ALA A 24 -1.93 -3.25 4.93
N CYS A 25 -2.04 -3.37 3.60
CA CYS A 25 -0.93 -3.76 2.74
C CYS A 25 0.20 -2.73 2.76
N MET A 26 -0.13 -1.44 2.59
CA MET A 26 0.87 -0.37 2.57
C MET A 26 1.51 -0.14 3.95
N LYS A 27 0.77 -0.36 5.05
CA LYS A 27 1.35 -0.39 6.40
C LYS A 27 2.39 -1.49 6.52
N SER A 28 2.07 -2.71 6.06
CA SER A 28 3.00 -3.84 6.07
C SER A 28 4.26 -3.55 5.24
N VAL A 29 4.16 -2.78 4.15
CA VAL A 29 5.31 -2.31 3.36
C VAL A 29 6.21 -1.38 4.18
N THR A 30 5.62 -0.47 4.96
CA THR A 30 6.39 0.45 5.82
C THR A 30 7.10 -0.26 6.97
N GLU A 31 6.50 -1.32 7.51
CA GLU A 31 7.06 -2.11 8.62
C GLU A 31 8.26 -2.96 8.19
N GLN A 32 8.49 -3.16 6.89
CA GLN A 32 9.70 -3.82 6.38
C GLN A 32 10.97 -2.96 6.51
N GLY A 33 10.85 -1.68 6.91
CA GLY A 33 11.98 -0.81 7.22
C GLY A 33 12.80 -0.34 6.01
N ALA A 34 12.41 -0.74 4.79
CA ALA A 34 13.02 -0.25 3.56
C ALA A 34 12.45 1.12 3.18
N GLU A 35 13.30 1.98 2.60
CA GLU A 35 12.85 3.28 2.11
C GLU A 35 11.75 3.11 1.04
N LEU A 36 10.71 3.92 1.14
CA LEU A 36 9.60 3.91 0.19
C LEU A 36 9.99 4.68 -1.07
N SER A 37 9.62 4.16 -2.23
CA SER A 37 9.68 4.88 -3.50
C SER A 37 8.59 5.97 -3.56
N ASN A 38 8.69 6.88 -4.53
CA ASN A 38 7.64 7.88 -4.77
C ASN A 38 6.27 7.23 -5.04
N GLU A 39 6.25 6.13 -5.79
CA GLU A 39 5.01 5.39 -6.09
C GLU A 39 4.40 4.80 -4.82
N GLU A 40 5.22 4.19 -3.97
CA GLU A 40 4.77 3.58 -2.72
C GLU A 40 4.27 4.62 -1.72
N ARG A 41 4.91 5.79 -1.64
CA ARG A 41 4.41 6.90 -0.81
C ARG A 41 3.07 7.43 -1.33
N ASN A 42 2.91 7.49 -2.66
CA ASN A 42 1.63 7.89 -3.25
C ASN A 42 0.52 6.88 -2.91
N LEU A 43 0.79 5.58 -3.06
CA LEU A 43 -0.14 4.52 -2.66
C LEU A 43 -0.50 4.61 -1.17
N LEU A 44 0.48 4.85 -0.30
CA LEU A 44 0.23 5.02 1.13
C LEU A 44 -0.67 6.23 1.40
N SER A 45 -0.42 7.36 0.72
CA SER A 45 -1.25 8.57 0.83
C SER A 45 -2.69 8.34 0.38
N VAL A 46 -2.87 7.69 -0.78
CA VAL A 46 -4.19 7.35 -1.33
C VAL A 46 -4.94 6.41 -0.38
N ALA A 47 -4.26 5.39 0.16
CA ALA A 47 -4.86 4.44 1.08
C ALA A 47 -5.43 5.12 2.34
N TYR A 48 -4.64 5.96 3.01
CA TYR A 48 -5.07 6.63 4.25
C TYR A 48 -5.98 7.85 4.02
N LYS A 49 -6.04 8.40 2.82
CA LYS A 49 -6.98 9.48 2.48
C LYS A 49 -8.41 8.96 2.25
N ASN A 50 -8.54 7.74 1.73
CA ASN A 50 -9.82 7.16 1.30
C ASN A 50 -10.34 6.04 2.24
N VAL A 51 -9.62 5.75 3.32
CA VAL A 51 -10.16 5.10 4.52
C VAL A 51 -11.03 6.10 5.27
#